data_AF-A0A9Q3JDK1-F1
#
_entry.id   AF-A0A9Q3JDK1-F1
#
_cell.length_a   1.000
_cell.length_b   1.000
_cell.length_c   1.000
_cell.angle_alpha   90.00
_cell.angle_beta   90.00
_cell.angle_gamma   90.00
#
_symmetry.space_group_name_H-M   'P 1'
#
loop_
_entity.id
_entity.type
_entity.pdbx_description
1 polymer ?
#
loop_
_entity_poly.entity_id
_entity_poly.type
_entity_poly.pdbx_seq_one_letter_code
_entity_poly.pdbx_strand_id
1 'polypeptide(L)'
;MENDFASAIFNSEKHKPLAWFLKQKYRLSALPPDMSDTMINMKILRKCEGELENSIKCRCAEPCSTEDYINAMEDIITRTIIGKTWTIIPMESKMIPKIYREDRRPEKPFLKCNKCGSTSHLNSTCTKNMNINEVQVIVEVQCTEEK
;
A
#
# COMPACT_ATOMS: atom_id res chain seq x y z
N MET A 1 8.11 11.41 35.77
CA MET A 1 8.04 12.43 34.72
C MET A 1 9.05 12.18 33.60
N GLU A 2 10.36 12.15 33.89
CA GLU A 2 11.39 11.93 32.86
C GLU A 2 11.35 10.49 32.27
N ASN A 3 11.20 9.47 33.12
CA ASN A 3 10.95 8.09 32.69
C ASN A 3 9.66 7.92 31.86
N ASP A 4 8.64 8.75 32.10
CA ASP A 4 7.35 8.68 31.41
C ASP A 4 7.38 9.30 30.01
N PHE A 5 8.35 10.18 29.74
CA PHE A 5 8.65 10.67 28.40
C PHE A 5 9.59 9.70 27.68
N ALA A 6 10.57 9.12 28.39
CA ALA A 6 11.51 8.17 27.81
C ALA A 6 10.82 6.94 27.17
N SER A 7 9.78 6.41 27.81
CA SER A 7 9.00 5.27 27.32
C SER A 7 7.84 5.61 26.38
N ALA A 8 7.54 6.90 26.18
CA ALA A 8 6.40 7.33 25.37
C ALA A 8 6.76 7.37 23.87
N ILE A 9 6.57 6.25 23.18
CA ILE A 9 6.63 6.16 21.72
C ILE A 9 5.26 6.57 21.13
N PHE A 10 5.28 7.32 20.03
CA PHE A 10 4.05 7.70 19.35
C PHE A 10 3.45 6.50 18.59
N ASN A 11 2.12 6.40 18.58
CA ASN A 11 1.38 5.39 17.82
C ASN A 11 0.15 6.05 17.20
N SER A 12 0.05 6.05 15.88
CA SER A 12 -1.01 6.78 15.17
C SER A 12 -2.42 6.21 15.36
N GLU A 13 -2.54 4.95 15.78
CA GLU A 13 -3.85 4.32 16.03
C GLU A 13 -4.38 4.64 17.42
N LYS A 14 -3.48 4.73 18.40
CA LYS A 14 -3.82 4.97 19.81
C LYS A 14 -3.83 6.44 20.18
N HIS A 15 -3.13 7.28 19.43
CA HIS A 15 -2.85 8.65 19.83
C HIS A 15 -3.29 9.65 18.77
N LYS A 16 -4.00 10.69 19.22
CA LYS A 16 -4.26 11.88 18.42
C LYS A 16 -3.00 12.76 18.41
N PRO A 17 -2.51 13.20 17.24
CA PRO A 17 -1.24 13.94 17.15
C PRO A 17 -1.20 15.20 18.02
N LEU A 18 -2.18 16.10 17.89
CA LEU A 18 -2.28 17.31 18.72
C LEU A 18 -2.19 17.01 20.23
N ALA A 19 -3.08 16.15 20.73
CA ALA A 19 -3.18 15.86 22.15
C ALA A 19 -1.91 15.17 22.69
N TRP A 20 -1.34 14.25 21.92
CA TRP A 20 -0.13 13.56 22.32
C TRP A 20 1.08 14.49 22.30
N PHE A 21 1.24 15.31 21.26
CA PHE A 21 2.35 16.24 21.12
C PHE A 21 2.35 17.26 22.26
N LEU A 22 1.20 17.88 22.56
CA LEU A 22 1.06 18.83 23.67
C LEU A 22 1.34 18.17 25.03
N LYS A 23 0.89 16.92 25.23
CA LYS A 23 1.20 16.16 26.45
C LYS A 23 2.70 15.93 26.62
N GLN A 24 3.42 15.62 25.55
CA GLN A 24 4.87 15.47 25.61
C GLN A 24 5.58 16.82 25.80
N LYS A 25 5.11 17.89 25.14
CA LYS A 25 5.61 19.25 25.35
C LYS A 25 5.48 19.67 26.81
N TYR A 26 4.31 19.45 27.41
CA TYR A 26 4.07 19.73 28.83
C TYR A 26 5.01 18.96 29.76
N ARG A 27 5.24 17.66 29.48
CA ARG A 27 6.17 16.82 30.25
C ARG A 27 7.62 17.31 30.15
N LEU A 28 8.04 17.77 28.98
CA LEU A 28 9.38 18.30 28.76
C LEU A 28 9.55 19.71 29.35
N SER A 29 8.52 20.55 29.29
CA SER A 29 8.55 21.88 29.91
C SER A 29 8.52 21.85 31.44
N ALA A 30 8.03 20.74 32.03
CA ALA A 30 8.02 20.53 33.47
C ALA A 30 9.40 20.10 34.04
N LEU A 31 10.37 19.80 33.18
CA LEU A 31 11.75 19.48 33.57
C LEU A 31 12.65 20.71 33.35
N PRO A 32 13.49 21.14 34.31
CA PRO A 32 14.53 22.14 34.06
C PRO A 32 15.72 21.54 33.26
N PRO A 33 16.46 22.29 32.39
CA PRO A 33 16.46 23.74 32.13
C PRO A 33 16.27 24.17 30.64
N ASP A 34 15.97 25.46 30.41
CA ASP A 34 16.13 26.29 29.19
C ASP A 34 16.30 25.57 27.83
N MET A 35 15.36 24.69 27.48
CA MET A 35 15.29 24.18 26.11
C MET A 35 14.45 25.13 25.27
N SER A 36 15.00 25.53 24.12
CA SER A 36 14.21 26.24 23.12
C SER A 36 13.03 25.39 22.65
N ASP A 37 11.94 26.04 22.26
CA ASP A 37 10.77 25.36 21.72
C ASP A 37 11.13 24.45 20.54
N THR A 38 12.09 24.85 19.71
CA THR A 38 12.64 24.03 18.61
C THR A 38 13.30 22.76 19.13
N MET A 39 14.10 22.85 20.19
CA MET A 39 14.76 21.68 20.81
C MET A 39 13.73 20.72 21.42
N ILE A 40 12.70 21.26 22.07
CA ILE A 40 11.58 20.48 22.62
C ILE A 40 10.86 19.75 21.49
N ASN A 41 10.49 20.44 20.42
CA ASN A 41 9.81 19.86 19.27
C ASN A 41 10.65 18.75 18.63
N MET A 42 11.95 18.97 18.44
CA MET A 42 12.85 17.95 17.92
C MET A 42 12.97 16.71 18.83
N LYS A 43 12.98 16.90 20.16
CA LYS A 43 12.97 15.77 21.11
C LYS A 43 11.66 14.97 21.01
N ILE A 44 10.53 15.63 20.81
CA ILE A 44 9.23 14.97 20.63
C ILE A 44 9.20 14.20 19.30
N LEU A 45 9.74 14.76 18.22
CA LEU A 45 9.78 14.09 16.91
C LEU A 45 10.61 12.80 16.93
N ARG A 46 11.71 12.76 17.69
CA ARG A 46 12.50 11.53 17.89
C ARG A 46 11.70 10.37 18.50
N LYS A 47 10.55 10.65 19.14
CA LYS A 47 9.64 9.64 19.68
C LYS A 47 8.61 9.12 18.67
N CYS A 48 8.55 9.72 17.47
CA CYS A 48 7.72 9.23 16.38
C CYS A 48 8.38 8.05 15.63
N GLU A 49 9.72 7.97 15.68
CA GLU A 49 10.58 6.94 15.11
C GLU A 49 10.40 6.69 13.59
N GLY A 50 11.46 6.23 12.94
CA GLY A 50 11.43 5.77 11.55
C GLY A 50 10.92 6.79 10.52
N GLU A 51 10.01 6.33 9.66
CA GLU A 51 9.53 7.09 8.50
C GLU A 51 8.66 8.29 8.89
N LEU A 52 7.96 8.23 10.03
CA LEU A 52 7.12 9.33 10.48
C LEU A 52 7.95 10.55 10.88
N GLU A 53 9.04 10.34 11.64
CA GLU A 53 9.98 11.40 12.00
C GLU A 53 10.57 12.08 10.75
N ASN A 54 11.05 11.28 9.80
CA ASN A 54 11.64 11.79 8.56
C ASN A 54 10.61 12.58 7.72
N SER A 55 9.39 12.03 7.60
CA SER A 55 8.31 12.64 6.83
C SER A 55 7.87 14.00 7.39
N ILE A 56 7.88 14.16 8.71
CA ILE A 56 7.57 15.43 9.38
C ILE A 56 8.70 16.43 9.12
N LYS A 57 9.96 16.03 9.28
CA LYS A 57 11.12 16.90 9.00
C LYS A 57 11.15 17.41 7.57
N CYS A 58 10.79 16.58 6.59
CA CYS A 58 10.72 17.01 5.19
C CYS A 58 9.63 18.05 4.92
N ARG A 59 8.59 18.15 5.77
CA ARG A 59 7.49 19.11 5.62
C ARG A 59 7.72 20.41 6.40
N CYS A 60 8.58 20.39 7.41
CA CYS A 60 8.85 21.51 8.30
C CYS A 60 10.24 22.09 8.03
N ALA A 61 10.31 23.20 7.28
CA ALA A 61 11.56 23.94 7.09
C ALA A 61 11.90 24.77 8.36
N GLU A 62 13.14 24.71 8.83
CA GLU A 62 13.57 25.49 10.01
C GLU A 62 13.75 26.99 9.67
N PRO A 63 13.34 27.92 10.57
CA PRO A 63 12.67 27.69 11.85
C PRO A 63 11.17 27.40 11.67
N CYS A 64 10.68 26.34 12.33
CA CYS A 64 9.30 25.89 12.22
C CYS A 64 8.60 25.98 13.58
N SER A 65 7.33 26.42 13.60
CA SER A 65 6.59 26.58 14.85
C SER A 65 6.10 25.22 15.39
N THR A 66 5.69 25.20 16.67
CA THR A 66 5.08 23.98 17.26
C THR A 66 3.82 23.57 16.50
N GLU A 67 3.03 24.55 16.04
CA GLU A 67 1.79 24.30 15.29
C GLU A 67 2.07 23.68 13.93
N ASP A 68 3.11 24.13 13.24
CA ASP A 68 3.51 23.56 11.95
C ASP A 68 3.89 22.09 12.06
N TYR A 69 4.63 21.72 13.12
CA TYR A 69 4.95 20.31 13.39
C TYR A 69 3.71 19.46 13.64
N ILE A 70 2.75 19.98 14.40
CA ILE A 70 1.49 19.28 14.69
C ILE A 70 0.66 19.13 13.42
N ASN A 71 0.51 20.21 12.64
CA ASN A 71 -0.21 20.21 11.37
C ASN A 71 0.40 19.22 10.37
N ALA A 72 1.73 19.21 10.24
CA ALA A 72 2.44 18.26 9.39
C ALA A 72 2.22 16.82 9.85
N MET A 73 2.28 16.57 11.16
CA MET A 73 2.04 15.25 11.74
C MET A 73 0.61 14.77 11.51
N GLU A 74 -0.39 15.63 11.72
CA GLU A 74 -1.80 15.33 11.43
C GLU A 74 -2.03 15.06 9.94
N ASP A 75 -1.43 15.87 9.07
CA ASP A 75 -1.53 15.70 7.62
C ASP A 75 -0.98 14.34 7.17
N ILE A 76 0.22 13.97 7.64
CA ILE A 76 0.85 12.69 7.32
C ILE A 76 -0.04 11.53 7.78
N ILE A 77 -0.48 11.54 9.03
CA ILE A 77 -1.25 10.41 9.59
C ILE A 77 -2.63 10.28 8.93
N THR A 78 -3.23 11.41 8.55
CA THR A 78 -4.55 11.43 7.89
C THR A 78 -4.45 11.02 6.43
N ARG A 79 -3.46 11.53 5.69
CA ARG A 79 -3.35 11.35 4.25
C ARG A 79 -2.49 10.16 3.83
N THR A 80 -1.75 9.54 4.75
CA THR A 80 -0.85 8.43 4.44
C THR A 80 -1.10 7.22 5.35
N ILE A 81 -0.46 6.10 4.99
CA ILE A 81 -0.39 4.88 5.81
C ILE A 81 0.81 4.89 6.77
N ILE A 82 1.63 5.95 6.75
CA ILE A 82 2.85 6.07 7.56
C ILE A 82 2.46 6.12 9.04
N GLY A 83 3.10 5.27 9.86
CA GLY A 83 2.85 5.16 11.30
C GLY A 83 1.72 4.21 11.70
N LYS A 84 0.93 3.69 10.74
CA LYS A 84 -0.14 2.71 11.01
C LYS A 84 0.42 1.29 11.02
N THR A 85 0.05 0.52 12.03
CA THR A 85 0.33 -0.92 12.08
C THR A 85 -0.77 -1.66 11.35
N TRP A 86 -0.42 -2.43 10.31
CA TRP A 86 -1.42 -3.30 9.67
C TRP A 86 -1.89 -4.33 10.69
N THR A 87 -3.13 -4.19 11.15
CA THR A 87 -3.82 -5.29 11.79
C THR A 87 -4.07 -6.33 10.70
N ILE A 88 -3.33 -7.44 10.75
CA ILE A 88 -3.67 -8.64 9.99
C ILE A 88 -5.02 -9.08 10.57
N ILE A 89 -6.11 -8.66 9.94
CA ILE A 89 -7.44 -9.16 10.27
C ILE A 89 -7.35 -10.67 9.97
N PRO A 90 -7.48 -11.57 10.95
CA PRO A 90 -7.67 -12.97 10.64
C PRO A 90 -8.89 -13.01 9.75
N MET A 91 -8.74 -13.54 8.53
CA MET A 91 -9.83 -13.74 7.61
C MET A 91 -10.79 -14.73 8.26
N GLU A 92 -11.66 -14.26 9.15
CA GLU A 92 -12.82 -15.01 9.57
C GLU A 92 -13.60 -15.27 8.29
N SER A 93 -13.62 -16.53 7.91
CA SER A 93 -14.35 -17.06 6.77
C SER A 93 -15.84 -16.86 7.01
N LYS A 94 -16.32 -15.61 6.92
CA LYS A 94 -17.74 -15.31 6.79
C LYS A 94 -18.13 -15.99 5.49
N MET A 95 -18.95 -17.03 5.59
CA MET A 95 -19.53 -17.71 4.43
C MET A 95 -20.27 -16.66 3.61
N ILE A 96 -19.61 -16.15 2.57
CA ILE A 96 -20.23 -15.30 1.57
C ILE A 96 -21.29 -16.19 0.90
N PRO A 97 -22.57 -15.81 0.89
CA PRO A 97 -23.56 -16.53 0.09
C PRO A 97 -23.04 -16.53 -1.33
N LYS A 98 -22.90 -17.72 -1.93
CA LYS A 98 -22.49 -17.85 -3.34
C LYS A 98 -23.52 -17.15 -4.21
N ILE A 99 -23.32 -15.87 -4.48
CA ILE A 99 -23.91 -15.21 -5.62
C ILE A 99 -23.23 -15.90 -6.81
N TYR A 100 -23.92 -16.85 -7.42
CA TYR A 100 -23.54 -17.36 -8.73
C TYR A 100 -23.69 -16.19 -9.70
N ARG A 101 -22.64 -15.39 -9.84
CA ARG A 101 -22.47 -14.56 -11.01
C ARG A 101 -22.16 -15.54 -12.13
N GLU A 102 -23.06 -15.62 -13.10
CA GLU A 102 -22.78 -16.28 -14.36
C GLU A 102 -21.46 -15.71 -14.89
N ASP A 103 -20.45 -16.57 -14.89
CA ASP A 103 -19.07 -16.24 -15.23
C ASP A 103 -19.04 -15.95 -16.74
N ARG A 104 -19.41 -14.74 -17.16
CA ARG A 104 -19.11 -14.23 -18.50
C ARG A 104 -17.63 -13.91 -18.61
N ARG A 105 -16.77 -14.88 -18.30
CA ARG A 105 -15.38 -14.84 -18.75
C ARG A 105 -15.43 -15.10 -20.25
N PRO A 106 -14.89 -14.21 -21.10
CA PRO A 106 -14.65 -14.60 -22.48
C PRO A 106 -13.79 -15.87 -22.44
N GLU A 107 -14.26 -16.94 -23.05
CA GLU A 107 -13.50 -18.19 -23.17
C GLU A 107 -12.11 -17.83 -23.72
N LYS A 108 -11.05 -18.24 -23.00
CA LYS A 108 -9.69 -17.97 -23.46
C LYS A 108 -9.54 -18.60 -24.84
N PRO A 109 -9.12 -17.84 -25.88
CA PRO A 109 -8.96 -18.42 -27.20
C PRO A 109 -7.93 -19.55 -27.13
N PHE A 110 -8.30 -20.72 -27.66
CA PHE A 110 -7.43 -21.89 -27.73
C PHE A 110 -6.15 -21.51 -28.50
N LEU A 111 -5.04 -21.40 -27.77
CA LEU A 111 -3.77 -20.99 -28.34
C LEU A 111 -3.21 -22.13 -29.19
N LYS A 112 -3.30 -21.99 -30.51
CA LYS A 112 -2.74 -22.94 -31.49
C LYS A 112 -1.40 -22.47 -32.03
N CYS A 113 -0.56 -23.41 -32.47
CA CYS A 113 0.72 -23.11 -33.09
C CYS A 113 0.52 -22.36 -34.43
N ASN A 114 1.04 -21.14 -34.52
CA ASN A 114 0.91 -20.33 -35.75
C ASN A 114 1.66 -20.90 -36.97
N LYS A 115 2.63 -21.80 -36.77
CA LYS A 115 3.33 -22.49 -37.88
C LYS A 115 2.58 -23.67 -38.46
N CYS A 116 1.83 -24.42 -37.65
CA CYS A 116 1.23 -25.68 -38.12
C CYS A 116 -0.22 -25.92 -37.70
N GLY A 117 -0.83 -24.97 -37.02
CA GLY A 117 -2.23 -25.03 -36.58
C GLY A 117 -2.51 -25.99 -35.43
N SER A 118 -1.54 -26.79 -34.97
CA SER A 118 -1.78 -27.76 -33.89
C SER A 118 -1.85 -27.11 -32.51
N THR A 119 -2.67 -27.68 -31.62
CA THR A 119 -2.81 -27.25 -30.20
C THR A 119 -1.86 -27.96 -29.26
N SER A 120 -1.10 -28.95 -29.74
CA SER A 120 -0.21 -29.78 -28.91
C SER A 120 1.09 -29.06 -28.51
N HIS A 121 1.45 -27.96 -29.17
CA HIS A 121 2.67 -27.22 -28.91
C HIS A 121 2.54 -25.75 -29.32
N LEU A 122 3.47 -24.91 -28.86
CA LEU A 122 3.57 -23.50 -29.23
C LEU A 122 4.54 -23.31 -30.40
N ASN A 123 4.45 -22.15 -31.07
CA ASN A 123 5.27 -21.83 -32.23
C ASN A 123 6.79 -21.94 -31.98
N SER A 124 7.22 -21.66 -30.74
CA SER A 124 8.61 -21.75 -30.29
C SER A 124 9.18 -23.17 -30.33
N THR A 125 8.33 -24.19 -30.20
CA THR A 125 8.72 -25.61 -30.16
C THR A 125 8.22 -26.38 -31.38
N CYS A 126 7.85 -25.68 -32.45
CA CYS A 126 7.33 -26.30 -33.67
C CYS A 126 8.47 -26.81 -34.57
N THR A 127 8.44 -28.09 -34.89
CA THR A 127 9.41 -28.78 -35.75
C THR A 127 8.98 -28.87 -37.22
N LYS A 128 7.81 -28.34 -37.58
CA LYS A 128 7.31 -28.32 -38.97
C LYS A 128 7.82 -27.09 -39.72
N ASN A 129 8.44 -27.30 -40.88
CA ASN A 129 8.83 -26.27 -41.83
C ASN A 129 7.70 -26.08 -42.87
N MET A 130 7.00 -24.94 -42.83
CA MET A 130 6.04 -24.58 -43.86
C MET A 130 6.74 -23.77 -44.97
N ASN A 131 6.43 -24.08 -46.23
CA ASN A 131 6.86 -23.30 -47.39
C ASN A 131 5.90 -22.11 -47.56
N ILE A 132 6.44 -20.90 -47.79
CA ILE A 132 5.73 -19.61 -47.61
C ILE A 132 4.58 -19.38 -48.63
N ASN A 133 4.46 -20.20 -49.68
CA ASN A 133 3.55 -19.94 -50.80
C ASN A 133 2.21 -20.72 -50.79
N GLU A 134 1.86 -21.43 -49.73
CA GLU A 134 0.61 -22.21 -49.68
C GLU A 134 -0.41 -21.57 -48.72
N VAL A 135 -1.25 -20.67 -49.25
CA VAL A 135 -2.37 -20.07 -48.51
C VAL A 135 -3.52 -21.09 -48.46
N GLN A 136 -3.75 -21.71 -47.31
CA GLN A 136 -4.95 -22.51 -47.07
C GLN A 136 -6.11 -21.59 -46.65
N VAL A 137 -7.13 -21.51 -47.50
CA VAL A 137 -8.41 -20.85 -47.20
C VAL A 137 -9.11 -21.65 -46.10
N ILE A 138 -9.33 -21.01 -44.95
CA ILE A 138 -10.05 -21.61 -43.82
C ILE A 138 -11.53 -21.58 -44.16
N VAL A 139 -12.13 -22.76 -44.40
CA VAL A 139 -13.58 -22.92 -44.49
C VAL A 139 -14.11 -23.01 -43.06
N GLU A 140 -14.90 -22.02 -42.63
CA GLU A 140 -15.62 -22.06 -41.36
C GLU A 140 -16.76 -23.07 -41.45
N VAL A 141 -16.65 -24.18 -40.71
CA VAL A 141 -17.74 -25.13 -40.51
C VAL A 141 -18.63 -24.58 -39.40
N GLN A 142 -19.81 -24.07 -39.78
CA GLN A 142 -20.88 -23.79 -38.83
C GLN A 142 -21.52 -25.12 -38.42
N CYS A 143 -21.30 -25.56 -37.18
CA CYS A 143 -22.07 -26.64 -36.59
C CYS A 143 -23.43 -26.09 -36.15
N THR A 144 -24.48 -26.50 -36.82
CA THR A 144 -25.88 -26.33 -36.40
C THR A 144 -26.16 -27.25 -35.21
N GLU A 145 -26.61 -26.69 -34.08
CA GLU A 145 -27.12 -27.46 -32.94
C GLU A 145 -28.59 -27.84 -33.21
N GLU A 146 -28.84 -29.14 -33.43
CA GLU A 146 -30.14 -29.77 -33.18
C GLU A 146 -30.17 -30.27 -31.74
N LYS A 147 -31.04 -29.70 -30.88
CA LYS A 147 -32.06 -30.47 -30.14
C LYS A 147 -33.05 -29.58 -29.39
#